data_AF-A0A1I4ZKT4-F1
#
_entry.id   AF-A0A1I4ZKT4-F1
#
_cell.length_a   1.000
_cell.length_b   1.000
_cell.length_c   1.000
_cell.angle_alpha   90.00
_cell.angle_beta   90.00
_cell.angle_gamma   90.00
#
_symmetry.space_group_name_H-M   'P 1'
#
loop_
_entity.id
_entity.type
_entity.pdbx_description
1 polymer ?
#
loop_
_entity_poly.entity_id
_entity_poly.type
_entity_poly.pdbx_seq_one_letter_code
_entity_poly.pdbx_strand_id
1 'polypeptide(L)'
;MAVLTIRDVPEDVKEALARDARESGQSLQAFLLGVLRRQAAFSRNRQLLSEIERDLAEGGGAGDDAPDAAALLEQARPEDLDGGVGRSGAGGAA
;
A
#
# COMPACT_ATOMS: atom_id res chain seq x y z
N MET A 1 -18.21 -21.05 -1.71
CA MET A 1 -18.93 -19.76 -1.71
C MET A 1 -19.55 -19.58 -0.34
N ALA A 2 -19.26 -18.49 0.34
CA ALA A 2 -19.81 -18.18 1.66
C ALA A 2 -20.81 -17.02 1.55
N VAL A 3 -21.92 -17.11 2.29
CA VAL A 3 -22.91 -16.04 2.39
C VAL A 3 -22.89 -15.52 3.81
N LEU A 4 -22.84 -14.20 3.96
CA LEU A 4 -22.87 -13.52 5.24
C LEU A 4 -24.12 -12.65 5.32
N THR A 5 -24.89 -12.81 6.39
CA THR A 5 -26.08 -12.00 6.68
C THR A 5 -25.80 -11.15 7.89
N ILE A 6 -25.94 -9.83 7.74
CA ILE A 6 -25.84 -8.88 8.85
C ILE A 6 -27.26 -8.57 9.32
N ARG A 7 -27.52 -8.80 10.61
CA ARG A 7 -28.81 -8.50 11.25
C ARG A 7 -28.72 -7.22 12.05
N ASP A 8 -29.89 -6.65 12.35
CA ASP A 8 -30.03 -5.50 13.23
C ASP A 8 -29.24 -4.27 12.78
N VAL A 9 -29.16 -4.07 11.45
CA VAL A 9 -28.56 -2.87 10.86
C VAL A 9 -29.56 -1.71 10.99
N PRO A 10 -29.19 -0.62 11.69
CA PRO A 10 -30.01 0.58 11.75
C PRO A 10 -30.30 1.12 10.34
N GLU A 11 -31.53 1.63 10.11
CA GLU A 11 -31.95 2.03 8.76
C GLU A 11 -31.12 3.20 8.23
N ASP A 12 -30.74 4.14 9.09
CA ASP A 12 -29.86 5.26 8.77
C ASP A 12 -28.48 4.79 8.27
N VAL A 13 -27.91 3.77 8.93
CA VAL A 13 -26.63 3.17 8.52
C VAL A 13 -26.76 2.50 7.15
N LYS A 14 -27.85 1.75 6.93
CA LYS A 14 -28.12 1.10 5.64
C LYS A 14 -28.30 2.13 4.52
N GLU A 15 -29.04 3.21 4.77
CA GLU A 15 -29.24 4.28 3.79
C GLU A 15 -27.94 4.99 3.44
N ALA A 16 -27.11 5.30 4.44
CA ALA A 16 -25.80 5.90 4.22
C ALA A 16 -24.92 5.02 3.33
N LEU A 17 -24.78 3.73 3.66
CA LEU A 17 -24.00 2.79 2.87
C LEU A 17 -24.56 2.59 1.45
N ALA A 18 -25.89 2.62 1.30
CA ALA A 18 -26.53 2.51 0.01
C ALA A 18 -26.33 3.76 -0.85
N ARG A 19 -26.21 4.95 -0.25
CA ARG A 19 -25.84 6.18 -0.95
C ARG A 19 -24.40 6.10 -1.45
N ASP A 20 -23.46 5.76 -0.56
CA ASP A 20 -22.03 5.64 -0.91
C ASP A 20 -21.80 4.60 -2.03
N ALA A 21 -22.53 3.48 -1.99
CA ALA A 21 -22.49 2.48 -3.04
C ALA A 21 -22.97 3.03 -4.40
N ARG A 22 -24.06 3.82 -4.41
CA ARG A 22 -24.57 4.46 -5.63
C ARG A 22 -23.62 5.50 -6.18
N GLU A 23 -23.02 6.33 -5.32
CA GLU A 23 -21.99 7.30 -5.71
C GLU A 23 -20.78 6.61 -6.36
N SER A 24 -20.46 5.40 -5.88
CA SER A 24 -19.41 4.55 -6.45
C SER A 24 -19.84 3.75 -7.69
N GLY A 25 -21.09 3.89 -8.15
CA GLY A 25 -21.64 3.13 -9.30
C GLY A 25 -21.79 1.62 -9.03
N GLN A 26 -21.89 1.21 -7.76
CA GLN A 26 -21.89 -0.17 -7.33
C GLN A 26 -23.21 -0.57 -6.67
N SER A 27 -23.53 -1.86 -6.70
CA SER A 27 -24.57 -2.40 -5.81
C SER A 27 -24.08 -2.38 -4.36
N LEU A 28 -24.99 -2.26 -3.40
CA LEU A 28 -24.66 -2.27 -1.98
C LEU A 28 -23.88 -3.53 -1.57
N GLN A 29 -24.24 -4.69 -2.13
CA GLN A 29 -23.52 -5.94 -1.87
C GLN A 29 -22.08 -5.90 -2.37
N ALA A 30 -21.85 -5.40 -3.59
CA ALA A 30 -20.50 -5.28 -4.15
C ALA A 30 -19.64 -4.28 -3.36
N PHE A 31 -20.24 -3.16 -2.96
CA PHE A 31 -19.60 -2.16 -2.12
C PHE A 31 -19.17 -2.74 -0.77
N LEU A 32 -20.09 -3.41 -0.07
CA LEU A 32 -19.81 -4.04 1.22
C LEU A 32 -18.77 -5.15 1.12
N LEU A 33 -18.79 -5.95 0.05
CA LEU A 33 -17.74 -6.93 -0.21
C LEU A 33 -16.36 -6.26 -0.33
N GLY A 34 -16.28 -5.10 -0.99
CA GLY A 34 -15.06 -4.30 -1.07
C GLY A 34 -14.58 -3.82 0.31
N VAL A 35 -15.51 -3.33 1.13
CA VAL A 35 -15.22 -2.92 2.51
C VAL A 35 -14.68 -4.09 3.34
N LEU A 36 -15.35 -5.25 3.29
CA LEU A 36 -14.93 -6.46 4.02
C LEU A 36 -13.55 -6.93 3.58
N ARG A 37 -13.25 -6.90 2.28
CA ARG A 37 -11.92 -7.27 1.75
C ARG A 37 -10.83 -6.33 2.25
N ARG A 38 -11.08 -5.02 2.25
CA ARG A 38 -10.11 -4.04 2.79
C ARG A 38 -9.88 -4.26 4.28
N GLN A 39 -10.94 -4.48 5.05
CA GLN A 39 -10.83 -4.74 6.49
C GLN A 39 -10.04 -6.03 6.78
N ALA A 40 -10.31 -7.10 6.04
CA ALA A 40 -9.59 -8.37 6.18
C ALA A 40 -8.11 -8.23 5.79
N ALA A 41 -7.81 -7.51 4.70
CA ALA A 41 -6.44 -7.23 4.30
C ALA A 41 -5.69 -6.41 5.37
N PHE A 42 -6.32 -5.37 5.91
CA PHE A 42 -5.72 -4.57 6.97
C PHE A 42 -5.47 -5.38 8.25
N SER A 43 -6.43 -6.21 8.66
CA SER A 43 -6.28 -7.10 9.81
C SER A 43 -5.14 -8.10 9.59
N ARG A 44 -5.04 -8.69 8.40
CA ARG A 44 -3.94 -9.61 8.04
C ARG A 44 -2.59 -8.90 8.05
N ASN A 45 -2.51 -7.69 7.51
CA ASN A 45 -1.28 -6.90 7.52
C ASN A 45 -0.85 -6.58 8.95
N ARG A 46 -1.80 -6.20 9.82
CA ARG A 46 -1.50 -5.98 11.25
C ARG A 46 -0.98 -7.23 11.94
N GLN A 47 -1.56 -8.39 11.65
CA GLN A 47 -1.09 -9.66 12.20
C GLN A 47 0.33 -9.98 11.71
N LEU A 48 0.58 -9.85 10.40
CA LEU A 48 1.91 -10.06 9.82
C LEU A 48 2.95 -9.12 10.44
N LEU A 49 2.61 -7.84 10.64
CA LEU A 49 3.50 -6.89 11.30
C LEU A 49 3.80 -7.32 12.75
N SER A 50 2.79 -7.79 13.49
CA SER A 50 3.01 -8.30 14.84
C SER A 50 3.86 -9.57 14.89
N GLU A 51 3.76 -10.44 13.88
CA GLU A 51 4.60 -11.64 13.75
C GLU A 51 6.05 -11.24 13.42
N ILE A 52 6.24 -10.35 12.45
CA ILE A 52 7.54 -9.78 12.10
C ILE A 52 8.20 -9.10 13.31
N GLU A 53 7.47 -8.26 14.04
CA GLU A 53 7.99 -7.61 15.26
C GLU A 53 8.46 -8.63 16.30
N ARG A 54 7.73 -9.74 16.48
CA ARG A 54 8.12 -10.82 17.38
C ARG A 54 9.39 -11.51 16.88
N ASP A 55 9.42 -11.90 15.60
CA ASP A 55 10.57 -12.58 15.02
C ASP A 55 11.83 -11.70 15.12
N LEU A 56 11.73 -10.39 14.84
CA LEU A 56 12.84 -9.46 15.02
C LEU A 56 13.27 -9.34 16.50
N ALA A 57 12.34 -9.29 17.45
CA ALA A 57 12.65 -9.25 18.87
C ALA A 57 13.36 -10.52 19.36
N GLU A 58 13.08 -11.66 18.73
CA GLU A 58 13.73 -12.96 18.98
C GLU A 58 15.04 -13.14 18.18
N GLY A 59 15.46 -12.13 17.41
CA GLY A 59 16.72 -12.14 16.66
C GLY A 59 16.62 -12.68 15.23
N GLY A 60 15.42 -12.87 14.68
CA GLY A 60 15.14 -13.33 13.31
C GLY A 60 15.45 -12.31 12.19
N GLY A 61 16.19 -11.25 12.50
CA GLY A 61 16.62 -10.24 11.54
C GLY A 61 17.93 -10.58 10.83
N ALA A 62 18.46 -9.61 10.08
CA ALA A 62 19.82 -9.68 9.56
C ALA A 62 20.79 -9.71 10.75
N GLY A 63 21.66 -10.72 10.82
CA GLY A 63 22.66 -10.85 11.87
C GLY A 63 23.71 -9.74 11.82
N ASP A 64 24.54 -9.63 12.85
CA ASP A 64 25.60 -8.60 12.96
C ASP A 64 26.63 -8.65 11.81
N ASP A 65 26.70 -9.79 11.14
CA ASP A 65 27.54 -10.10 9.99
C ASP A 65 26.90 -9.76 8.63
N ALA A 66 25.64 -9.32 8.62
CA ALA A 66 24.98 -8.87 7.41
C ALA A 66 25.46 -7.47 6.98
N PRO A 67 25.75 -7.25 5.68
CA PRO A 67 26.14 -5.93 5.17
C PRO A 67 24.99 -4.93 5.30
N ASP A 68 25.34 -3.68 5.62
CA ASP A 68 24.37 -2.59 5.70
C ASP A 68 23.65 -2.39 4.37
N ALA A 69 22.31 -2.46 4.40
CA ALA A 69 21.46 -2.30 3.23
C ALA A 69 21.66 -0.94 2.54
N ALA A 70 21.94 0.13 3.29
CA ALA A 70 22.20 1.45 2.73
C ALA A 70 23.51 1.45 1.91
N ALA A 71 24.55 0.80 2.42
CA ALA A 71 25.84 0.68 1.73
C ALA A 71 25.72 -0.12 0.43
N LEU A 72 24.92 -1.19 0.41
CA LEU A 72 24.65 -1.96 -0.80
C LEU A 72 23.89 -1.15 -1.86
N LEU A 73 22.90 -0.35 -1.44
CA LEU A 73 22.12 0.49 -2.37
C LEU A 73 22.96 1.60 -2.99
N GLU A 74 23.91 2.17 -2.24
CA GLU A 74 24.85 3.17 -2.74
C GLU A 74 25.81 2.57 -3.78
N GLN A 75 26.35 1.38 -3.51
CA GLN A 75 27.21 0.64 -4.45
C GLN A 75 26.46 0.19 -5.72
N ALA A 76 25.15 -0.03 -5.61
CA ALA A 76 24.31 -0.46 -6.72
C ALA A 76 23.76 0.69 -7.58
N ARG A 77 23.96 1.97 -7.19
CA ARG A 77 23.57 3.11 -8.03
C ARG A 77 24.53 3.20 -9.22
N PRO A 78 24.09 2.96 -10.47
CA PRO A 78 24.93 3.20 -11.63
C PRO A 78 25.21 4.70 -11.76
N GLU A 79 26.46 5.03 -12.10
CA GLU A 79 27.00 6.39 -12.19
C GLU A 79 26.42 7.21 -13.38
N ASP A 80 25.47 6.66 -14.14
CA ASP A 80 25.07 7.16 -15.47
C ASP A 80 23.76 7.99 -15.52
N LEU A 81 23.26 8.51 -14.40
CA LEU A 81 22.11 9.44 -14.41
C LEU A 81 22.49 10.92 -14.33
N ASP A 82 23.77 11.26 -14.48
CA ASP A 82 24.26 12.66 -14.51
C ASP A 82 24.61 13.16 -15.92
N GLY A 83 23.81 12.75 -16.92
CA GLY A 83 23.78 13.36 -18.25
C GLY A 83 22.95 14.64 -18.23
N GLY A 84 23.45 15.66 -17.54
CA GLY A 84 22.80 16.94 -17.33
C GLY A 84 22.31 17.63 -18.60
N VAL A 85 21.09 18.16 -18.48
CA VAL A 85 20.49 19.30 -19.17
C VAL A 85 21.52 20.19 -19.88
N GLY A 86 21.68 20.00 -21.19
CA GLY A 86 22.36 20.94 -22.09
C GLY A 86 21.51 22.19 -22.34
N ARG A 87 21.42 23.09 -21.35
CA ARG A 87 21.11 24.50 -21.62
C ARG A 87 22.43 25.26 -21.74
N SER A 88 22.85 25.54 -22.97
CA SER A 88 23.71 26.69 -23.26
C SER A 88 23.35 27.22 -24.65
N GLY A 89 22.85 28.44 -24.70
CA GLY A 89 22.57 29.14 -25.95
C GLY A 89 23.80 29.78 -26.58
N ALA A 90 23.52 30.41 -27.74
CA ALA A 90 24.18 31.57 -28.36
C ALA A 90 24.79 31.34 -29.76
N GLY A 91 24.31 32.16 -30.71
CA GLY A 91 24.95 32.54 -31.98
C GLY A 91 24.41 31.80 -33.20
N GLY A 92 23.92 32.41 -34.29
CA GLY A 92 23.86 33.81 -34.70
C GLY A 92 23.69 33.88 -36.22
N ALA A 93 22.95 34.90 -36.67
CA ALA A 93 23.03 35.61 -37.95
C ALA A 93 22.69 34.93 -39.31
N ALA A 94 21.93 35.75 -40.07
CA ALA A 94 21.71 35.82 -41.52
C ALA A 94 20.57 34.99 -42.13
#